data_AF-A0A6V7MCH5-F1
#
_entry.id   AF-A0A6V7MCH5-F1
#
_cell.length_a   1.000
_cell.length_b   1.000
_cell.length_c   1.000
_cell.angle_alpha   90.00
_cell.angle_beta   90.00
_cell.angle_gamma   90.00
#
_symmetry.space_group_name_H-M   'P 1'
#
loop_
_entity.id
_entity.type
_entity.pdbx_description
1 polymer ?
#
loop_
_entity_poly.entity_id
_entity_poly.type
_entity_poly.pdbx_seq_one_letter_code
_entity_poly.pdbx_strand_id
1 'polypeptide(L)'
;HNLVPDMITWGVLALGCQSLDEAKVLLEGMELSGHTLNPVIAGSFLGNACCGNKIDYILEIMQLMMYKRIRPTEHIYTILDKYKAATEDKLKYNKKSRAYRNPKFRTKFEVFKNRYEKMQALNGRDKLHAHLKERRTIN
;
A
#
# COMPACT_ATOMS: atom_id res chain seq x y z
N HIS A 1 14.14 -31.32 -13.01
CA HIS A 1 13.09 -31.08 -11.99
C HIS A 1 12.52 -29.69 -12.18
N ASN A 2 11.26 -29.57 -12.63
CA ASN A 2 10.58 -28.28 -12.75
C ASN A 2 9.98 -27.92 -11.38
N LEU A 3 10.70 -27.12 -10.60
CA LEU A 3 10.13 -26.50 -9.41
C LEU A 3 9.28 -25.32 -9.88
N VAL A 4 7.97 -25.52 -9.97
CA VAL A 4 7.02 -24.43 -10.18
C VAL A 4 6.85 -23.73 -8.83
N PRO A 5 7.20 -22.44 -8.71
CA PRO A 5 6.99 -21.69 -7.47
C PRO A 5 5.52 -21.74 -7.08
N ASP A 6 5.25 -22.10 -5.83
CA ASP A 6 3.91 -22.04 -5.26
C ASP A 6 3.62 -20.65 -4.67
N MET A 7 2.38 -20.42 -4.23
CA MET A 7 1.97 -19.14 -3.66
C MET A 7 2.77 -18.74 -2.41
N ILE A 8 3.29 -19.73 -1.67
CA ILE A 8 4.14 -19.50 -0.50
C ILE A 8 5.49 -18.93 -0.93
N THR A 9 6.09 -19.50 -1.99
CA THR A 9 7.35 -19.04 -2.58
C THR A 9 7.26 -17.57 -2.99
N TRP A 10 6.19 -17.18 -3.70
CA TRP A 10 5.98 -15.79 -4.10
C TRP A 10 5.78 -14.86 -2.91
N GLY A 11 5.08 -15.31 -1.86
CA GLY A 11 4.92 -14.55 -0.62
C GLY A 11 6.25 -14.25 0.07
N VAL A 12 7.15 -15.24 0.16
CA VAL A 12 8.48 -15.08 0.76
C VAL A 12 9.35 -14.14 -0.07
N LEU A 13 9.36 -14.29 -1.40
CA LEU A 13 10.12 -13.40 -2.28
C LEU A 13 9.63 -11.95 -2.18
N ALA A 14 8.32 -11.73 -2.05
CA ALA A 14 7.74 -10.40 -1.90
C ALA A 14 8.19 -9.67 -0.62
N LEU A 15 8.47 -10.42 0.47
CA LEU A 15 9.04 -9.84 1.69
C LEU A 15 10.46 -9.29 1.45
N GLY A 16 11.20 -9.87 0.51
CA GLY A 16 12.53 -9.42 0.11
C GLY A 16 12.54 -8.21 -0.80
N CYS A 17 11.44 -7.88 -1.48
CA CYS A 17 11.37 -6.75 -2.40
C CYS A 17 11.41 -5.41 -1.66
N GLN A 18 12.53 -4.71 -1.78
CA GLN A 18 12.74 -3.40 -1.19
C GLN A 18 12.42 -2.27 -2.16
N SER A 19 12.48 -2.48 -3.48
CA SER A 19 12.22 -1.45 -4.50
C SER A 19 10.99 -1.74 -5.36
N LEU A 20 10.50 -0.70 -6.06
CA LEU A 20 9.40 -0.87 -7.02
C LEU A 20 9.83 -1.75 -8.20
N ASP A 21 11.09 -1.63 -8.64
CA ASP A 21 11.60 -2.40 -9.78
C ASP A 21 11.69 -3.88 -9.43
N GLU A 22 12.19 -4.23 -8.24
CA GLU A 22 12.16 -5.61 -7.73
C GLU A 22 10.74 -6.16 -7.66
N ALA A 23 9.78 -5.36 -7.19
CA ALA A 23 8.38 -5.75 -7.12
C ALA A 23 7.78 -6.01 -8.51
N LYS A 24 8.13 -5.18 -9.51
CA LYS A 24 7.70 -5.35 -10.89
C LYS A 24 8.26 -6.63 -11.51
N VAL A 25 9.55 -6.91 -11.30
CA VAL A 25 10.19 -8.15 -11.75
C VAL A 25 9.51 -9.37 -11.11
N LEU A 26 9.19 -9.30 -9.82
CA LEU A 26 8.49 -10.38 -9.14
C LEU A 26 7.08 -10.59 -9.70
N LEU A 27 6.34 -9.50 -9.93
CA LEU A 27 4.99 -9.52 -10.50
C LEU A 27 4.98 -10.10 -11.92
N GLU A 28 5.95 -9.75 -12.74
CA GLU A 28 6.12 -10.31 -14.08
C GLU A 28 6.39 -11.82 -14.02
N GLY A 29 7.31 -12.25 -13.15
CA GLY A 29 7.57 -13.68 -12.93
C GLY A 29 6.34 -14.45 -12.44
N MET A 30 5.53 -13.85 -11.57
CA MET A 30 4.25 -14.42 -11.15
C MET A 30 3.31 -14.61 -12.35
N GLU A 31 3.12 -13.58 -13.17
CA GLU A 31 2.22 -13.66 -14.33
C GLU A 31 2.68 -14.69 -15.35
N LEU A 32 3.98 -14.77 -15.63
CA LEU A 32 4.56 -15.78 -16.53
C LEU A 32 4.41 -17.21 -16.01
N SER A 33 4.30 -17.39 -14.70
CA SER A 33 4.05 -18.69 -14.06
C SER A 33 2.56 -19.00 -13.86
N GLY A 34 1.65 -18.17 -14.38
CA GLY A 34 0.20 -18.34 -14.25
C GLY A 34 -0.39 -17.88 -12.91
N HIS A 35 0.39 -17.17 -12.10
CA HIS A 35 -0.04 -16.62 -10.81
C HIS A 35 -0.40 -15.13 -10.94
N THR A 36 -1.27 -14.64 -10.05
CA THR A 36 -1.64 -13.23 -9.99
C THR A 36 -1.40 -12.67 -8.60
N LEU A 37 -1.25 -11.34 -8.51
CA LEU A 37 -1.16 -10.64 -7.24
C LEU A 37 -2.35 -10.99 -6.36
N ASN A 38 -2.09 -11.27 -5.09
CA ASN A 38 -3.10 -11.51 -4.06
C ASN A 38 -2.93 -10.50 -2.91
N PRO A 39 -3.89 -10.43 -1.97
CA PRO A 39 -3.80 -9.49 -0.85
C PRO A 39 -2.61 -9.73 0.08
N VAL A 40 -2.13 -10.97 0.23
CA VAL A 40 -0.99 -11.28 1.10
C VAL A 40 0.29 -10.68 0.53
N ILE A 41 0.57 -10.95 -0.74
CA ILE A 41 1.73 -10.42 -1.47
C ILE A 41 1.66 -8.90 -1.57
N ALA A 42 0.48 -8.34 -1.85
CA ALA A 42 0.28 -6.90 -1.86
C ALA A 42 0.56 -6.26 -0.49
N GLY A 43 0.17 -6.94 0.60
CA GLY A 43 0.50 -6.53 1.96
C GLY A 43 1.99 -6.46 2.22
N SER A 44 2.76 -7.46 1.77
CA SER A 44 4.22 -7.47 1.87
C SER A 44 4.84 -6.28 1.13
N PHE A 45 4.45 -6.05 -0.13
CA PHE A 45 4.94 -4.93 -0.92
C PHE A 45 4.62 -3.57 -0.27
N LEU A 46 3.37 -3.38 0.15
CA LEU A 46 2.93 -2.14 0.80
C LEU A 46 3.64 -1.92 2.15
N GLY A 47 3.84 -2.98 2.93
CA GLY A 47 4.60 -2.92 4.18
C GLY A 47 6.01 -2.39 3.95
N ASN A 48 6.76 -3.01 3.03
CA ASN A 48 8.12 -2.59 2.67
C ASN A 48 8.16 -1.15 2.12
N ALA A 49 7.23 -0.82 1.22
CA ALA A 49 7.15 0.51 0.62
C ALA A 49 6.83 1.61 1.65
N CYS A 50 5.89 1.36 2.57
CA CYS A 50 5.51 2.29 3.64
C CYS A 50 6.65 2.50 4.63
N CYS A 51 7.33 1.42 5.06
CA CYS A 51 8.50 1.51 5.95
C CYS A 51 9.62 2.35 5.33
N GLY A 52 9.88 2.19 4.03
CA GLY A 52 10.88 2.95 3.28
C GLY A 52 10.44 4.35 2.82
N ASN A 53 9.21 4.78 3.11
CA ASN A 53 8.58 5.99 2.57
C ASN A 53 8.69 6.11 1.03
N LYS A 54 8.53 4.98 0.33
CA LYS A 54 8.65 4.86 -1.14
C LYS A 54 7.31 5.13 -1.81
N ILE A 55 6.89 6.40 -1.86
CA ILE A 55 5.53 6.76 -2.26
C ILE A 55 5.14 6.30 -3.67
N ASP A 56 6.06 6.30 -4.63
CA ASP A 56 5.79 5.79 -5.99
C ASP A 56 5.47 4.29 -5.97
N TYR A 57 6.18 3.54 -5.13
CA TYR A 57 5.95 2.13 -4.95
C TYR A 57 4.57 1.86 -4.31
N ILE A 58 4.22 2.61 -3.26
CA ILE A 58 2.90 2.52 -2.62
C ILE A 58 1.79 2.78 -3.64
N LEU A 59 1.93 3.86 -4.41
CA LEU A 59 0.95 4.27 -5.41
C LEU A 59 0.74 3.20 -6.49
N GLU A 60 1.83 2.58 -6.96
CA GLU A 60 1.75 1.53 -7.98
C GLU A 60 1.00 0.30 -7.48
N ILE A 61 1.35 -0.20 -6.29
CA ILE A 61 0.70 -1.41 -5.75
C ILE A 61 -0.77 -1.15 -5.44
N MET A 62 -1.12 0.03 -4.91
CA MET A 62 -2.53 0.42 -4.73
C MET A 62 -3.28 0.47 -6.05
N GLN A 63 -2.66 1.02 -7.10
CA GLN A 63 -3.27 1.08 -8.44
C GLN A 63 -3.50 -0.32 -9.01
N LEU A 64 -2.51 -1.20 -8.86
CA LEU A 64 -2.59 -2.57 -9.34
C LEU A 64 -3.69 -3.37 -8.62
N MET A 65 -3.81 -3.21 -7.28
CA MET A 65 -4.89 -3.81 -6.52
C MET A 65 -6.27 -3.34 -7.00
N MET A 66 -6.44 -2.04 -7.22
CA MET A 66 -7.71 -1.50 -7.73
C MET A 66 -8.03 -2.00 -9.14
N TYR A 67 -7.03 -2.02 -10.03
CA TYR A 67 -7.18 -2.48 -11.41
C TYR A 67 -7.58 -3.97 -11.47
N LYS A 68 -6.88 -4.82 -10.71
CA LYS A 68 -7.17 -6.26 -10.61
C LYS A 68 -8.32 -6.60 -9.66
N ARG A 69 -9.02 -5.60 -9.10
CA ARG A 69 -10.12 -5.75 -8.14
C ARG A 69 -9.77 -6.63 -6.92
N ILE A 70 -8.53 -6.52 -6.45
CA ILE A 70 -8.02 -7.24 -5.28
C ILE A 70 -8.51 -6.53 -4.03
N ARG A 71 -9.34 -7.21 -3.24
CA ARG A 71 -9.87 -6.69 -1.98
C ARG A 71 -8.75 -6.57 -0.92
N PRO A 72 -8.50 -5.39 -0.35
CA PRO A 72 -7.53 -5.25 0.74
C PRO A 72 -8.00 -5.99 2.00
N THR A 73 -7.03 -6.50 2.78
CA THR A 73 -7.26 -7.05 4.11
C THR A 73 -7.15 -5.95 5.19
N GLU A 74 -7.64 -6.22 6.41
CA GLU A 74 -7.45 -5.32 7.56
C GLU A 74 -5.97 -5.04 7.86
N HIS A 75 -5.08 -5.99 7.55
CA HIS A 75 -3.65 -5.79 7.66
C HIS A 75 -3.15 -4.67 6.71
N ILE A 76 -3.55 -4.71 5.44
CA ILE A 76 -3.19 -3.67 4.46
C ILE A 76 -3.70 -2.31 4.92
N TYR A 77 -4.94 -2.26 5.37
CA TYR A 77 -5.53 -1.03 5.88
C TYR A 77 -4.76 -0.46 7.07
N THR A 78 -4.35 -1.32 8.01
CA THR A 78 -3.54 -0.92 9.16
C THR A 78 -2.20 -0.31 8.72
N ILE A 79 -1.54 -0.90 7.71
CA ILE A 79 -0.29 -0.37 7.15
C ILE A 79 -0.51 1.02 6.53
N LEU A 80 -1.56 1.17 5.71
CA LEU A 80 -1.85 2.42 5.01
C LEU A 80 -2.30 3.54 5.96
N ASP A 81 -3.09 3.22 6.99
CA ASP A 81 -3.50 4.16 8.03
C ASP A 81 -2.30 4.69 8.81
N LYS A 82 -1.40 3.80 9.23
CA LYS A 82 -0.15 4.17 9.92
C LYS A 82 0.72 5.06 9.03
N TYR A 83 0.88 4.71 7.76
CA TYR A 83 1.63 5.53 6.81
C TYR A 83 1.03 6.92 6.63
N LYS A 84 -0.31 7.00 6.45
CA LYS A 84 -1.03 8.27 6.31
C LYS A 84 -0.81 9.17 7.52
N ALA A 85 -1.10 8.67 8.73
CA ALA A 85 -0.97 9.45 9.96
C ALA A 85 0.47 9.93 10.19
N ALA A 86 1.45 9.03 10.07
CA ALA A 86 2.86 9.38 10.25
C ALA A 86 3.35 10.40 9.21
N THR A 87 2.83 10.35 7.98
CA THR A 87 3.21 11.29 6.92
C THR A 87 2.55 12.65 7.13
N GLU A 88 1.27 12.68 7.55
CA GLU A 88 0.56 13.92 7.91
C GLU A 88 1.25 14.65 9.07
N ASP A 89 1.62 13.93 10.13
CA ASP A 89 2.35 14.50 11.27
C ASP A 89 3.69 15.08 10.84
N LYS A 90 4.45 14.36 10.02
CA LYS A 90 5.74 14.85 9.50
C LYS A 90 5.57 16.06 8.58
N LEU A 91 4.52 16.11 7.75
CA LEU A 91 4.22 17.26 6.88
C LEU A 91 3.80 18.50 7.69
N LYS A 92 3.10 18.31 8.81
CA LYS A 92 2.65 19.39 9.69
C LYS A 92 3.78 19.92 10.59
N TYR A 93 4.51 19.02 11.25
CA TYR A 93 5.43 19.36 12.33
C TYR A 93 6.92 19.21 11.97
N ASN A 94 7.29 18.36 11.00
CA ASN A 94 8.69 18.10 10.63
C ASN A 94 9.04 18.66 9.24
N LYS A 95 8.92 19.97 9.07
CA LYS A 95 9.28 20.68 7.82
C LYS A 95 10.79 20.67 7.50
N LYS A 96 11.66 20.16 8.39
CA LYS A 96 13.12 20.16 8.20
C LYS A 96 13.59 19.08 7.23
N SER A 97 12.93 17.92 7.17
CA SER A 97 13.36 16.85 6.26
C SER A 97 13.13 17.20 4.79
N ARG A 98 14.18 17.03 3.97
CA ARG A 98 14.20 17.34 2.53
C ARG A 98 13.11 16.61 1.75
N ALA A 99 12.76 15.39 2.17
CA ALA A 99 11.72 14.59 1.54
C ALA A 99 10.34 15.28 1.61
N TYR A 100 9.95 15.79 2.78
CA TYR A 100 8.63 16.39 3.00
C TYR A 100 8.53 17.85 2.53
N ARG A 101 9.66 18.49 2.19
CA ARG A 101 9.69 19.78 1.48
C ARG A 101 9.52 19.63 -0.03
N ASN A 102 9.79 18.44 -0.58
CA ASN A 102 9.69 18.21 -2.02
C ASN A 102 8.23 18.39 -2.49
N PRO A 103 7.93 19.35 -3.39
CA PRO A 103 6.58 19.55 -3.90
C PRO A 103 6.02 18.31 -4.60
N LYS A 104 6.88 17.56 -5.32
CA LYS A 104 6.47 16.31 -5.98
C LYS A 104 6.00 15.27 -4.98
N PHE A 105 6.64 15.19 -3.81
CA PHE A 105 6.19 14.28 -2.74
C PHE A 105 4.81 14.68 -2.23
N ARG A 106 4.58 15.99 -1.99
CA ARG A 106 3.28 16.49 -1.53
C ARG A 106 2.17 16.17 -2.53
N THR A 107 2.39 16.44 -3.82
CA THR A 107 1.44 16.07 -4.88
C THR A 107 1.16 14.58 -4.89
N LYS A 108 2.19 13.73 -4.81
CA LYS A 108 2.01 12.28 -4.75
C LYS A 108 1.28 11.83 -3.49
N PHE A 109 1.47 12.52 -2.37
CA PHE A 109 0.75 12.23 -1.12
C PHE A 109 -0.73 12.60 -1.19
N GLU A 110 -1.08 13.68 -1.88
CA GLU A 110 -2.48 13.98 -2.22
C GLU A 110 -3.09 12.88 -3.10
N VAL A 111 -2.36 12.42 -4.13
CA VAL A 111 -2.81 11.29 -4.97
C VAL A 111 -2.99 10.02 -4.13
N PHE A 112 -2.08 9.76 -3.18
CA PHE A 112 -2.19 8.64 -2.26
C PHE A 112 -3.49 8.72 -1.44
N LYS A 113 -3.78 9.87 -0.82
CA LYS A 113 -5.02 10.05 -0.04
C LYS A 113 -6.27 9.81 -0.88
N ASN A 114 -6.33 10.40 -2.08
CA ASN A 114 -7.46 10.22 -2.99
C ASN A 114 -7.66 8.75 -3.39
N ARG A 115 -6.58 8.04 -3.73
CA ARG A 115 -6.64 6.60 -4.04
C ARG A 115 -7.05 5.79 -2.83
N TYR A 116 -6.58 6.16 -1.65
CA TYR A 116 -6.88 5.45 -0.43
C TYR A 116 -8.34 5.61 0.00
N GLU A 117 -8.91 6.80 -0.14
CA GLU A 117 -10.35 7.05 0.07
C GLU A 117 -11.20 6.27 -0.92
N LYS A 118 -10.84 6.29 -2.21
CA LYS A 118 -11.51 5.50 -3.24
C LYS A 118 -11.46 4.00 -2.93
N MET A 119 -10.28 3.50 -2.54
CA MET A 119 -10.11 2.10 -2.15
C MET A 119 -11.01 1.74 -0.95
N GLN A 120 -11.09 2.59 0.07
CA GLN A 120 -11.97 2.34 1.22
C GLN A 120 -13.44 2.32 0.83
N ALA A 121 -13.90 3.27 0.02
CA ALA A 121 -15.29 3.36 -0.46
C ALA A 121 -15.67 2.13 -1.31
N LEU A 122 -14.80 1.72 -2.25
CA LEU A 122 -15.03 0.53 -3.09
C LEU A 122 -15.16 -0.77 -2.28
N ASN A 123 -14.59 -0.81 -1.08
CA ASN A 123 -14.57 -1.99 -0.23
C ASN A 123 -15.48 -1.86 1.02
N GLY A 124 -16.30 -0.80 1.10
CA GLY A 124 -17.27 -0.55 2.17
C GLY A 124 -16.66 -0.22 3.55
N ARG A 125 -15.39 0.22 3.58
CA ARG A 125 -14.67 0.54 4.83
C ARG A 125 -14.93 1.96 5.33
N ASP A 126 -15.30 2.86 4.44
CA ASP A 126 -15.73 4.23 4.75
C ASP A 126 -16.86 4.27 5.81
N LYS A 127 -17.83 3.36 5.71
CA LYS A 127 -18.91 3.21 6.70
C LYS A 127 -18.42 2.78 8.09
N LEU A 128 -17.38 1.93 8.15
CA LEU A 128 -16.78 1.49 9.41
C LEU A 128 -16.09 2.67 10.13
N HIS A 129 -15.33 3.48 9.39
CA HIS A 129 -14.66 4.66 9.96
C HIS A 129 -15.64 5.77 10.38
N ALA A 130 -16.74 5.96 9.63
CA ALA A 130 -17.81 6.88 10.04
C ALA A 130 -18.38 6.50 11.42
N HIS A 131 -18.74 5.23 11.60
CA HIS A 131 -19.25 4.73 12.88
C HIS A 131 -18.23 4.84 14.03
N LEU A 132 -16.94 4.59 13.76
CA LEU A 132 -15.88 4.73 14.77
C LEU A 132 -15.62 6.20 15.15
N LYS A 133 -15.77 7.15 14.23
CA LYS A 133 -15.66 8.59 14.51
C LYS A 133 -16.82 9.08 15.37
N GLU A 134 -18.04 8.69 15.04
CA GLU A 134 -19.25 9.03 15.81
C GLU A 134 -19.15 8.56 17.28
N ARG A 135 -18.64 7.34 17.51
CA ARG A 135 -18.42 6.82 18.87
C ARG A 135 -17.34 7.55 19.67
N ARG A 136 -16.40 8.23 19.00
CA ARG A 136 -15.34 9.02 19.65
C ARG A 136 -15.74 10.46 19.94
N THR A 137 -16.77 11.00 19.29
CA THR A 137 -17.30 12.35 19.54
C THR A 137 -18.33 12.41 20.67
N ILE A 138 -18.76 11.26 21.18
CA ILE A 138 -19.79 11.13 22.23
C ILE A 138 -19.17 10.84 23.62
N ASN A 139 -17.83 10.70 23.70
CA ASN A 139 -17.06 10.60 24.95
C ASN A 139 -16.11 11.79 25.08
#